data_AF-A0A2H5VGH2-F1
#
_entry.id   AF-A0A2H5VGH2-F1
#
_cell.length_a   1.000
_cell.length_b   1.000
_cell.length_c   1.000
_cell.angle_alpha   90.00
_cell.angle_beta   90.00
_cell.angle_gamma   90.00
#
_symmetry.space_group_name_H-M   'P 1'
#
loop_
_entity.id
_entity.type
_entity.pdbx_description
1 polymer ?
#
loop_
_entity_poly.entity_id
_entity_poly.type
_entity_poly.pdbx_seq_one_letter_code
_entity_poly.pdbx_strand_id
1 'polypeptide(L)'
;MAELNRIISHLYWLGIYGPFIGHTTMFMWPIGDRELFIDLAQMIAGARVTFAFFVPGGVRNDIPDEFPDKALKVCNYYEKRLKEYEKIFFYNPLVLKRTQGVGVLKREDAIDLGVTGPNLRASGVKSDVRKDEPYSHYDEMDFDIPVYEEGDCWARCMVRLNEIYQSMNIIRQAIKKMPSGPVKNAKRGVIKGIEGEAFARTEAARGTMSYYIISDGKPTPYRLKLVTPSFRFLPLMKHLLVNHHVADIPAIYWSLDYWPVEADK
;
A
#
# COMPACT_ATOMS: atom_id res chain seq x y z
N MET A 1 -6.49 -0.02 -10.84
CA MET A 1 -7.18 0.31 -9.57
C MET A 1 -6.33 0.03 -8.33
N ALA A 2 -5.77 -1.17 -8.15
CA ALA A 2 -4.99 -1.52 -6.95
C ALA A 2 -3.74 -0.63 -6.76
N GLU A 3 -2.90 -0.48 -7.80
CA GLU A 3 -1.71 0.37 -7.73
C GLU A 3 -2.03 1.88 -7.59
N LEU A 4 -3.16 2.35 -8.12
CA LEU A 4 -3.66 3.71 -7.83
C LEU A 4 -3.91 3.86 -6.32
N ASN A 5 -4.57 2.89 -5.70
CA ASN A 5 -4.83 2.90 -4.26
C ASN A 5 -3.54 2.78 -3.43
N ARG A 6 -2.53 2.06 -3.92
CA ARG A 6 -1.20 2.01 -3.29
C ARG A 6 -0.57 3.40 -3.23
N ILE A 7 -0.54 4.10 -4.36
CA ILE A 7 -0.03 5.48 -4.43
C ILE A 7 -0.86 6.41 -3.52
N ILE A 8 -2.19 6.36 -3.60
CA ILE A 8 -3.09 7.17 -2.77
C ILE A 8 -2.83 6.94 -1.26
N SER A 9 -2.55 5.69 -0.87
CA SER A 9 -2.24 5.35 0.52
C SER A 9 -0.87 5.88 0.96
N HIS A 10 0.17 5.72 0.15
CA HIS A 10 1.49 6.25 0.48
C HIS A 10 1.50 7.79 0.53
N LEU A 11 0.74 8.47 -0.34
CA LEU A 11 0.61 9.92 -0.28
C LEU A 11 -0.15 10.40 0.95
N TYR A 12 -1.19 9.67 1.34
CA TYR A 12 -1.90 9.95 2.59
C TYR A 12 -0.98 9.81 3.80
N TRP A 13 -0.21 8.71 3.85
CA TRP A 13 0.80 8.48 4.87
C TRP A 13 1.83 9.60 4.91
N LEU A 14 2.40 10.00 3.78
CA LEU A 14 3.40 11.06 3.70
C LEU A 14 2.83 12.42 4.12
N GLY A 15 1.57 12.68 3.73
CA GLY A 15 0.78 13.84 4.15
C GLY A 15 0.72 14.00 5.66
N ILE A 16 0.57 12.89 6.38
CA ILE A 16 0.54 12.89 7.85
C ILE A 16 1.95 12.89 8.43
N TYR A 17 2.86 12.08 7.88
CA TYR A 17 4.19 11.91 8.43
C TYR A 17 4.99 13.22 8.49
N GLY A 18 4.91 14.04 7.43
CA GLY A 18 5.63 15.30 7.31
C GLY A 18 5.45 16.23 8.52
N PRO A 19 4.21 16.67 8.84
CA PRO A 19 3.93 17.53 10.00
C PRO A 19 4.45 16.98 11.33
N PHE A 20 4.34 15.67 11.55
CA PHE A 20 4.76 15.07 12.83
C PHE A 20 6.26 15.04 13.05
N ILE A 21 7.05 15.20 11.98
CA ILE A 21 8.50 15.41 12.08
C ILE A 21 8.92 16.88 11.86
N GLY A 22 7.94 17.79 11.75
CA GLY A 22 8.15 19.24 11.69
C GLY A 22 8.15 19.83 10.27
N HIS A 23 7.70 19.08 9.25
CA HIS A 23 7.67 19.53 7.85
C HIS A 23 6.24 19.71 7.35
N THR A 24 5.67 20.89 7.57
CA THR A 24 4.25 21.17 7.27
C THR A 24 3.93 21.26 5.78
N THR A 25 4.89 21.65 4.93
CA THR A 25 4.73 21.64 3.46
C THR A 25 4.38 20.24 2.97
N MET A 26 4.93 19.22 3.61
CA MET A 26 4.66 17.81 3.31
C MET A 26 3.30 17.32 3.77
N PHE A 27 2.45 18.17 4.36
CA PHE A 27 1.00 17.90 4.41
C PHE A 27 0.33 18.31 3.10
N MET A 28 0.51 19.56 2.71
CA MET A 28 -0.20 20.16 1.58
C MET A 28 0.17 19.53 0.24
N TRP A 29 1.46 19.24 0.04
CA TRP A 29 1.95 18.70 -1.23
C TRP A 29 1.39 17.30 -1.51
N PRO A 30 1.60 16.28 -0.66
CA PRO A 30 1.10 14.94 -0.91
C PRO A 30 -0.43 14.89 -0.99
N ILE A 31 -1.13 15.67 -0.16
CA ILE A 31 -2.60 15.70 -0.18
C ILE A 31 -3.12 16.33 -1.48
N GLY A 32 -2.49 17.41 -1.96
CA GLY A 32 -2.85 18.01 -3.26
C GLY A 32 -2.56 17.07 -4.42
N ASP A 33 -1.37 16.49 -4.49
CA ASP A 33 -0.99 15.56 -5.57
C ASP A 33 -1.77 14.23 -5.50
N ARG A 34 -2.26 13.84 -4.31
CA ARG A 34 -3.13 12.67 -4.11
C ARG A 34 -4.48 12.83 -4.81
N GLU A 35 -5.02 14.04 -4.92
CA GLU A 35 -6.29 14.27 -5.61
C GLU A 35 -6.23 13.85 -7.08
N LEU A 36 -5.07 14.01 -7.74
CA LEU A 36 -4.87 13.57 -9.12
C LEU A 36 -5.14 12.06 -9.29
N PHE A 37 -4.69 11.25 -8.34
CA PHE A 37 -4.90 9.80 -8.36
C PHE A 37 -6.31 9.41 -7.92
N ILE A 38 -6.93 10.20 -7.01
CA ILE A 38 -8.33 10.01 -6.61
C ILE A 38 -9.27 10.30 -7.77
N ASP A 39 -9.02 11.35 -8.54
CA ASP A 39 -9.83 11.68 -9.71
C ASP A 39 -9.76 10.55 -10.75
N LEU A 40 -8.57 9.96 -10.98
CA LEU A 40 -8.43 8.76 -11.80
C LEU A 40 -9.22 7.56 -11.25
N ALA A 41 -9.18 7.34 -9.94
CA ALA A 41 -9.94 6.25 -9.31
C ALA A 41 -11.46 6.50 -9.39
N GLN A 42 -11.89 7.76 -9.25
CA GLN A 42 -13.27 8.18 -9.42
C GLN A 42 -13.76 7.98 -10.85
N MET A 43 -12.94 8.28 -11.86
CA MET A 43 -13.30 8.04 -13.26
C MET A 43 -13.69 6.58 -13.52
N ILE A 44 -13.02 5.63 -12.85
CA ILE A 44 -13.30 4.20 -13.01
C ILE A 44 -14.51 3.75 -12.16
N ALA A 45 -14.56 4.18 -10.90
CA ALA A 45 -15.49 3.62 -9.92
C ALA A 45 -16.75 4.46 -9.66
N GLY A 46 -16.74 5.74 -10.03
CA GLY A 46 -17.83 6.70 -9.78
C GLY A 46 -17.89 7.27 -8.36
N ALA A 47 -17.01 6.84 -7.45
CA ALA A 47 -16.91 7.33 -6.07
C ALA A 47 -15.47 7.79 -5.77
N ARG A 48 -15.26 8.64 -4.76
CA ARG A 48 -13.93 9.20 -4.43
C ARG A 48 -13.10 8.39 -3.43
N VAL A 49 -13.75 7.64 -2.53
CA VAL A 49 -13.06 6.95 -1.42
C VAL A 49 -13.47 5.48 -1.33
N THR A 50 -14.77 5.21 -1.27
CA THR A 50 -15.31 3.85 -1.15
C THR A 50 -15.80 3.35 -2.50
N PHE A 51 -14.88 2.79 -3.29
CA PHE A 51 -15.10 2.51 -4.70
C PHE A 51 -16.05 1.33 -5.00
N ALA A 52 -16.13 0.33 -4.11
CA ALA A 52 -16.90 -0.91 -4.32
C ALA A 52 -16.73 -1.53 -5.73
N PHE A 53 -15.52 -1.39 -6.28
CA PHE A 53 -15.22 -1.64 -7.69
C PHE A 53 -14.96 -3.13 -7.99
N PHE A 54 -14.17 -3.78 -7.13
CA PHE A 54 -13.95 -5.22 -7.21
C PHE A 54 -15.19 -5.96 -6.72
N VAL A 55 -15.67 -6.91 -7.52
CA VAL A 55 -16.81 -7.75 -7.20
C VAL A 55 -16.45 -9.21 -7.45
N PRO A 56 -17.07 -10.19 -6.75
CA PRO A 56 -16.86 -11.58 -7.09
C PRO A 56 -17.14 -11.83 -8.58
N GLY A 57 -16.16 -12.36 -9.30
CA GLY A 57 -16.23 -12.61 -10.74
C GLY A 57 -15.69 -11.49 -11.65
N GLY A 58 -15.10 -10.41 -11.12
CA GLY A 58 -14.40 -9.40 -11.92
C GLY A 58 -14.49 -8.00 -11.34
N VAL A 59 -14.77 -7.02 -12.20
CA VAL A 59 -14.97 -5.62 -11.79
C VAL A 59 -16.39 -5.15 -12.11
N ARG A 60 -16.84 -4.10 -11.42
CA ARG A 60 -18.22 -3.60 -11.52
C ARG A 60 -18.48 -2.94 -12.87
N ASN A 61 -17.57 -2.07 -13.30
CA ASN A 61 -17.68 -1.26 -14.51
C ASN A 61 -16.40 -1.42 -15.34
N ASP A 62 -16.53 -1.19 -16.64
CA ASP A 62 -15.36 -1.04 -17.53
C ASP A 62 -14.70 0.33 -17.33
N ILE A 63 -13.46 0.47 -17.77
CA ILE A 63 -12.73 1.74 -17.74
C ILE A 63 -13.22 2.66 -18.87
N PRO A 64 -13.31 3.99 -18.65
CA PRO A 64 -13.59 4.93 -19.74
C PRO A 64 -12.48 4.96 -20.80
N ASP A 65 -12.83 5.17 -22.07
CA ASP A 65 -11.87 5.21 -23.20
C ASP A 65 -10.74 6.23 -23.01
N GLU A 66 -11.02 7.35 -22.35
CA GLU A 66 -10.04 8.42 -22.07
C GLU A 66 -9.14 8.13 -20.85
N PHE A 67 -9.40 7.08 -20.09
CA PHE A 67 -8.65 6.77 -18.87
C PHE A 67 -7.16 6.51 -19.11
N PRO A 68 -6.74 5.67 -20.09
CA PRO A 68 -5.34 5.40 -20.35
C PRO A 68 -4.49 6.67 -20.53
N ASP A 69 -4.94 7.59 -21.37
CA ASP A 69 -4.23 8.83 -21.67
C ASP A 69 -4.11 9.74 -20.45
N LYS A 70 -5.20 9.88 -19.67
CA LYS A 70 -5.18 10.68 -18.44
C LYS A 70 -4.26 10.05 -17.39
N ALA A 71 -4.31 8.73 -17.23
CA ALA A 71 -3.46 8.01 -16.28
C ALA A 71 -1.97 8.18 -16.62
N LEU A 72 -1.59 8.06 -17.89
CA LEU A 72 -0.21 8.28 -18.34
C LEU A 72 0.24 9.72 -18.11
N LYS A 73 -0.61 10.72 -18.41
CA LYS A 73 -0.31 12.14 -18.13
C LYS A 73 -0.07 12.40 -16.66
N VAL A 74 -0.95 11.92 -15.78
CA VAL A 74 -0.81 12.07 -14.32
C VAL A 74 0.46 11.41 -13.84
N CYS A 75 0.76 10.19 -14.28
CA CYS A 75 1.96 9.53 -13.83
C CYS A 75 3.25 10.21 -14.32
N ASN A 76 3.28 10.74 -15.56
CA ASN A 76 4.44 11.48 -16.07
C ASN A 76 4.66 12.82 -15.35
N TYR A 77 3.57 13.51 -15.00
CA TYR A 77 3.62 14.69 -14.16
C TYR A 77 4.17 14.34 -12.77
N TYR A 78 3.58 13.32 -12.13
CA TYR A 78 3.91 12.97 -10.77
C TYR A 78 5.32 12.40 -10.61
N GLU A 79 5.82 11.69 -11.62
CA GLU A 79 7.21 11.21 -11.64
C GLU A 79 8.25 12.35 -11.57
N LYS A 80 7.97 13.49 -12.22
CA LYS A 80 8.80 14.70 -12.10
C LYS A 80 8.64 15.34 -10.72
N ARG A 81 7.39 15.40 -10.24
CA ARG A 81 7.05 15.94 -8.93
C ARG A 81 7.72 15.18 -7.78
N LEU A 82 7.85 13.85 -7.91
CA LEU A 82 8.46 12.99 -6.92
C LEU A 82 9.97 13.27 -6.72
N LYS A 83 10.67 13.71 -7.77
CA LYS A 83 12.06 14.18 -7.65
C LYS A 83 12.20 15.44 -6.80
N GLU A 84 11.18 16.30 -6.79
CA GLU A 84 11.15 17.47 -5.90
C GLU A 84 10.89 17.06 -4.44
N TYR A 85 10.04 16.06 -4.23
CA TYR A 85 9.77 15.49 -2.90
C TYR A 85 11.04 14.89 -2.31
N GLU A 86 11.80 14.15 -3.11
CA GLU A 86 13.11 13.62 -2.73
C GLU A 86 14.02 14.71 -2.17
N LYS A 87 14.18 15.80 -2.93
CA LYS A 87 15.06 16.92 -2.54
C LYS A 87 14.60 17.66 -1.29
N ILE A 88 13.30 17.93 -1.17
CA ILE A 88 12.76 18.81 -0.12
C ILE A 88 12.51 18.07 1.19
N PHE A 89 12.24 16.77 1.14
CA PHE A 89 11.88 15.95 2.29
C PHE A 89 12.85 14.79 2.52
N PHE A 90 12.92 13.82 1.61
CA PHE A 90 13.64 12.55 1.88
C PHE A 90 15.15 12.71 2.05
N TYR A 91 15.76 13.68 1.36
CA TYR A 91 17.19 14.03 1.48
C TYR A 91 17.42 15.32 2.28
N ASN A 92 16.40 15.83 2.97
CA ASN A 92 16.56 17.00 3.81
C ASN A 92 17.42 16.66 5.04
N PRO A 93 18.50 17.39 5.34
CA PRO A 93 19.37 17.08 6.48
C PRO A 93 18.66 17.00 7.83
N LEU A 94 17.61 17.80 8.05
CA LEU A 94 16.83 17.76 9.29
C LEU A 94 15.97 16.51 9.37
N VAL A 95 15.41 16.05 8.24
CA VAL A 95 14.64 14.80 8.17
C VAL A 95 15.58 13.61 8.37
N LEU A 96 16.73 13.59 7.69
CA LEU A 96 17.75 12.55 7.85
C LEU A 96 18.18 12.41 9.31
N LYS A 97 18.50 13.53 9.98
CA LYS A 97 18.89 13.53 11.41
C LYS A 97 17.80 12.98 12.34
N ARG A 98 16.52 13.07 11.96
CA ARG A 98 15.38 12.62 12.76
C ARG A 98 14.93 11.19 12.44
N THR A 99 15.45 10.59 11.38
CA THR A 99 14.94 9.32 10.84
C THR A 99 16.01 8.25 10.69
N GLN A 100 17.25 8.62 10.35
CA GLN A 100 18.37 7.69 10.24
C GLN A 100 18.82 7.21 11.62
N GLY A 101 18.95 5.90 11.77
CA GLY A 101 19.30 5.25 13.04
C GLY A 101 18.22 5.31 14.11
N VAL A 102 17.01 5.81 13.80
CA VAL A 102 15.89 5.91 14.74
C VAL A 102 14.89 4.78 14.50
N GLY A 103 14.52 4.05 15.54
CA GLY A 103 13.56 2.95 15.45
C GLY A 103 14.05 1.84 14.51
N VAL A 104 15.31 1.42 14.70
CA VAL A 104 15.95 0.34 13.93
C VAL A 104 15.28 -0.99 14.26
N LEU A 105 14.74 -1.66 13.22
CA LEU A 105 14.21 -3.01 13.29
C LEU A 105 15.24 -3.97 12.68
N LYS A 106 15.75 -4.90 13.47
CA LYS A 106 16.65 -5.95 12.94
C LYS A 106 15.86 -6.96 12.11
N ARG A 107 16.56 -7.59 11.17
CA ARG A 107 16.00 -8.59 10.27
C ARG A 107 15.32 -9.74 11.03
N GLU A 108 16.01 -10.30 12.03
CA GLU A 108 15.54 -11.43 12.81
C GLU A 108 14.30 -11.05 13.62
N ASP A 109 14.35 -9.91 14.31
CA ASP A 109 13.22 -9.38 15.08
C ASP A 109 12.01 -9.09 14.18
N ALA A 110 12.22 -8.60 12.95
CA ALA A 110 11.15 -8.37 11.98
C ALA A 110 10.41 -9.67 11.61
N ILE A 111 11.16 -10.75 11.42
CA ILE A 111 10.63 -12.07 11.08
C ILE A 111 9.89 -12.66 12.29
N ASP A 112 10.51 -12.62 13.48
CA ASP A 112 9.95 -13.19 14.71
C ASP A 112 8.66 -12.48 15.14
N LEU A 113 8.57 -11.17 14.96
CA LEU A 113 7.37 -10.37 15.23
C LEU A 113 6.29 -10.51 14.13
N GLY A 114 6.58 -11.23 13.05
CA GLY A 114 5.66 -11.46 11.94
C GLY A 114 5.28 -10.17 11.20
N VAL A 115 6.23 -9.23 11.07
CA VAL A 115 6.06 -7.98 10.33
C VAL A 115 5.94 -8.28 8.84
N THR A 116 5.18 -7.47 8.11
CA THR A 116 4.99 -7.63 6.66
C THR A 116 5.08 -6.28 5.95
N GLY A 117 5.14 -6.30 4.62
CA GLY A 117 5.05 -5.08 3.83
C GLY A 117 6.29 -4.20 3.85
N PRO A 118 6.11 -2.87 3.69
CA PRO A 118 7.22 -1.94 3.64
C PRO A 118 8.12 -1.97 4.88
N ASN A 119 7.54 -2.26 6.05
CA ASN A 119 8.28 -2.33 7.31
C ASN A 119 9.21 -3.55 7.36
N LEU A 120 8.80 -4.68 6.79
CA LEU A 120 9.63 -5.89 6.66
C LEU A 120 10.76 -5.67 5.63
N ARG A 121 10.40 -5.08 4.47
CA ARG A 121 11.34 -4.77 3.39
C ARG A 121 12.40 -3.74 3.77
N ALA A 122 12.08 -2.83 4.69
CA ALA A 122 13.04 -1.88 5.23
C ALA A 122 14.11 -2.52 6.13
N SER A 123 13.92 -3.79 6.53
CA SER A 123 14.81 -4.53 7.44
C SER A 123 15.56 -5.66 6.71
N GLY A 124 15.75 -5.52 5.40
CA GLY A 124 16.55 -6.41 4.54
C GLY A 124 15.81 -7.65 4.04
N VAL A 125 14.55 -7.87 4.42
CA VAL A 125 13.80 -9.07 4.02
C VAL A 125 13.06 -8.82 2.71
N LYS A 126 13.55 -9.44 1.63
CA LYS A 126 12.90 -9.43 0.32
C LYS A 126 11.71 -10.38 0.32
N SER A 127 10.54 -9.88 0.68
CA SER A 127 9.25 -10.58 0.57
C SER A 127 8.15 -9.63 0.13
N ASP A 128 7.33 -10.09 -0.82
CA ASP A 128 6.17 -9.39 -1.34
C ASP A 128 5.20 -10.41 -1.93
N VAL A 129 3.97 -10.46 -1.44
CA VAL A 129 2.97 -11.45 -1.86
C VAL A 129 2.71 -11.38 -3.37
N ARG A 130 2.87 -10.22 -4.02
CA ARG A 130 2.66 -10.07 -5.47
C ARG A 130 3.68 -10.85 -6.32
N LYS A 131 4.85 -11.18 -5.77
CA LYS A 131 5.89 -12.00 -6.40
C LYS A 131 5.97 -13.41 -5.79
N ASP A 132 5.82 -13.51 -4.47
CA ASP A 132 5.94 -14.77 -3.73
C ASP A 132 4.72 -15.69 -3.99
N GLU A 133 3.51 -15.12 -4.00
CA GLU A 133 2.24 -15.80 -4.28
C GLU A 133 1.40 -14.96 -5.26
N PRO A 134 1.82 -14.87 -6.54
CA PRO A 134 1.19 -13.98 -7.50
C PRO A 134 -0.32 -14.24 -7.62
N TYR A 135 -1.07 -13.14 -7.61
CA TYR A 135 -2.52 -13.13 -7.81
C TYR A 135 -2.89 -12.17 -8.93
N SER A 136 -4.10 -12.32 -9.47
CA SER A 136 -4.55 -11.57 -10.64
C SER A 136 -3.60 -11.77 -11.83
N HIS A 137 -2.77 -10.77 -12.17
CA HIS A 137 -1.81 -10.82 -13.28
C HIS A 137 -0.47 -10.16 -12.88
N TYR A 138 -0.11 -10.19 -11.59
CA TYR A 138 1.15 -9.60 -11.12
C TYR A 138 2.41 -10.38 -11.56
N ASP A 139 2.24 -11.66 -11.89
CA ASP A 139 3.24 -12.54 -12.52
C ASP A 139 3.63 -12.08 -13.92
N GLU A 140 2.72 -11.43 -14.65
CA GLU A 140 2.98 -10.86 -15.97
C GLU A 140 3.59 -9.44 -15.92
N MET A 141 3.76 -8.85 -14.73
CA MET A 141 4.24 -7.49 -14.55
C MET A 141 5.71 -7.47 -14.10
N ASP A 142 6.49 -6.59 -14.73
CA ASP A 142 7.90 -6.41 -14.41
C ASP A 142 8.09 -5.25 -13.44
N PHE A 143 8.52 -5.54 -12.22
CA PHE A 143 8.73 -4.54 -11.17
C PHE A 143 9.68 -5.08 -10.12
N ASP A 144 10.43 -4.17 -9.51
CA ASP A 144 11.35 -4.48 -8.44
C ASP A 144 10.68 -4.33 -7.07
N ILE A 145 11.14 -5.14 -6.12
CA ILE A 145 10.77 -5.02 -4.72
C ILE A 145 11.84 -4.14 -4.06
N PRO A 146 11.52 -2.91 -3.63
CA PRO A 146 12.49 -2.07 -2.93
C PRO A 146 12.78 -2.65 -1.55
N VAL A 147 14.06 -2.83 -1.25
CA VAL A 147 14.57 -3.40 0.00
C VAL A 147 15.71 -2.52 0.50
N TYR A 148 15.74 -2.30 1.80
CA TYR A 148 16.74 -1.53 2.52
C TYR A 148 17.22 -2.38 3.71
N GLU A 149 18.47 -2.24 4.15
CA GLU A 149 19.06 -3.08 5.20
C GLU A 149 19.10 -2.38 6.56
N GLU A 150 18.93 -1.07 6.58
CA GLU A 150 19.16 -0.23 7.76
C GLU A 150 18.07 -0.39 8.83
N GLY A 151 16.86 -0.82 8.47
CA GLY A 151 15.78 -1.10 9.41
C GLY A 151 15.18 0.12 10.11
N ASP A 152 15.67 1.34 9.83
CA ASP A 152 15.28 2.56 10.52
C ASP A 152 14.06 3.27 9.91
N CYS A 153 13.65 4.39 10.51
CA CYS A 153 12.54 5.19 9.99
C CYS A 153 12.77 5.65 8.55
N TRP A 154 14.01 6.00 8.20
CA TRP A 154 14.35 6.51 6.88
C TRP A 154 14.24 5.41 5.82
N ALA A 155 14.78 4.22 6.07
CA ALA A 155 14.62 3.04 5.22
C ALA A 155 13.14 2.73 4.93
N ARG A 156 12.30 2.77 5.97
CA ARG A 156 10.84 2.61 5.83
C ARG A 156 10.20 3.66 4.92
N CYS A 157 10.70 4.89 4.94
CA CYS A 157 10.25 5.96 4.05
C CYS A 157 10.68 5.71 2.60
N MET A 158 11.93 5.30 2.41
CA MET A 158 12.49 5.04 1.09
C MET A 158 11.84 3.84 0.41
N VAL A 159 11.48 2.78 1.14
CA VAL A 159 10.69 1.66 0.58
C VAL A 159 9.38 2.17 -0.01
N ARG A 160 8.61 2.97 0.74
CA ARG A 160 7.32 3.53 0.28
C ARG A 160 7.48 4.46 -0.91
N LEU A 161 8.52 5.31 -0.90
CA LEU A 161 8.85 6.18 -2.03
C LEU A 161 9.13 5.37 -3.31
N ASN A 162 9.96 4.34 -3.22
CA ASN A 162 10.28 3.49 -4.35
C ASN A 162 9.07 2.64 -4.78
N GLU A 163 8.21 2.21 -3.86
CA GLU A 163 6.95 1.55 -4.20
C GLU A 163 6.03 2.45 -5.05
N ILE A 164 6.05 3.77 -4.86
CA ILE A 164 5.30 4.70 -5.73
C ILE A 164 5.86 4.66 -7.16
N TYR A 165 7.18 4.69 -7.34
CA TYR A 165 7.80 4.54 -8.66
C TYR A 165 7.41 3.22 -9.33
N GLN A 166 7.48 2.12 -8.58
CA GLN A 166 7.11 0.79 -9.08
C GLN A 166 5.60 0.69 -9.39
N SER A 167 4.74 1.29 -8.57
CA SER A 167 3.30 1.37 -8.82
C SER A 167 3.00 2.09 -10.14
N MET A 168 3.68 3.21 -10.39
CA MET A 168 3.57 3.96 -11.63
C MET A 168 4.06 3.15 -12.84
N ASN A 169 5.14 2.38 -12.69
CA ASN A 169 5.64 1.47 -13.73
C ASN A 169 4.60 0.37 -14.04
N ILE A 170 4.05 -0.28 -13.01
CA ILE A 170 3.00 -1.30 -13.17
C ILE A 170 1.76 -0.71 -13.86
N ILE A 171 1.35 0.52 -13.52
CA ILE A 171 0.22 1.20 -14.20
C ILE A 171 0.51 1.37 -15.70
N ARG A 172 1.72 1.80 -16.09
CA ARG A 172 2.10 1.93 -17.52
C ARG A 172 2.05 0.59 -18.24
N GLN A 173 2.56 -0.46 -17.61
CA GLN A 173 2.54 -1.81 -18.19
C GLN A 173 1.13 -2.36 -18.31
N ALA A 174 0.29 -2.19 -17.28
CA ALA A 174 -1.09 -2.63 -17.30
C ALA A 174 -1.90 -1.94 -18.40
N ILE A 175 -1.68 -0.64 -18.63
CA ILE A 175 -2.31 0.09 -19.74
C ILE A 175 -1.84 -0.47 -21.09
N LYS A 176 -0.54 -0.71 -21.26
CA LYS A 176 0.04 -1.23 -22.51
C LYS A 176 -0.40 -2.65 -22.84
N LYS A 177 -0.58 -3.50 -21.82
CA LYS A 177 -0.92 -4.92 -21.95
C LYS A 177 -2.43 -5.19 -21.80
N MET A 178 -3.27 -4.16 -21.74
CA MET A 178 -4.70 -4.32 -21.45
C MET A 178 -5.39 -5.16 -22.54
N PRO A 179 -5.93 -6.35 -22.23
CA PRO A 179 -6.68 -7.12 -23.20
C PRO A 179 -8.07 -6.53 -23.42
N SER A 180 -8.62 -6.72 -24.61
CA SER A 180 -10.05 -6.47 -24.87
C SER A 180 -10.88 -7.67 -24.38
N GLY A 181 -12.07 -7.41 -23.85
CA GLY A 181 -12.98 -8.48 -23.45
C GLY A 181 -13.95 -8.09 -22.34
N PRO A 182 -14.80 -9.04 -21.89
CA PRO A 182 -15.72 -8.79 -20.81
C PRO A 182 -14.98 -8.58 -19.48
N VAL A 183 -15.34 -7.55 -18.73
CA VAL A 183 -14.71 -7.18 -17.45
C VAL A 183 -15.27 -7.95 -16.24
N LYS A 184 -16.35 -8.71 -16.45
CA LYS A 184 -17.04 -9.46 -15.39
C LYS A 184 -17.63 -10.75 -15.94
N ASN A 185 -17.35 -11.84 -15.23
CA ASN A 185 -18.04 -13.12 -15.43
C ASN A 185 -19.44 -13.03 -14.82
N ALA A 186 -20.44 -12.85 -15.67
CA ALA A 186 -21.83 -12.68 -15.26
C ALA A 186 -22.44 -14.00 -14.75
N LYS A 187 -22.25 -14.32 -13.47
CA LYS A 187 -23.14 -15.27 -12.78
C LYS A 187 -24.40 -14.53 -12.35
N ARG A 188 -25.55 -14.90 -12.92
CA ARG A 188 -26.88 -14.41 -12.51
C ARG A 188 -27.32 -15.11 -11.23
N GLY A 189 -27.89 -14.37 -10.28
CA GLY A 189 -28.45 -14.90 -9.03
C GLY A 189 -27.58 -14.67 -7.81
N VAL A 190 -28.02 -15.23 -6.67
CA VAL A 190 -27.32 -15.12 -5.39
C VAL A 190 -26.06 -15.99 -5.43
N ILE A 191 -24.89 -15.37 -5.26
CA ILE A 191 -23.62 -16.09 -5.18
C ILE A 191 -23.60 -16.87 -3.86
N LYS A 192 -23.55 -18.19 -3.96
CA LYS A 192 -23.37 -19.09 -2.81
C LYS A 192 -21.92 -19.55 -2.77
N GLY A 193 -21.34 -19.56 -1.57
CA GLY A 193 -20.03 -20.18 -1.37
C GLY A 193 -20.12 -21.69 -1.56
N ILE A 194 -19.00 -22.30 -1.93
CA ILE A 194 -18.85 -23.76 -1.84
C ILE A 194 -18.54 -24.07 -0.38
N GLU A 195 -19.19 -25.10 0.18
CA GLU A 195 -18.93 -25.50 1.56
C GLU A 195 -17.45 -25.84 1.76
N GLY A 196 -16.86 -25.30 2.83
CA GLY A 196 -15.44 -25.47 3.13
C GLY A 196 -14.78 -24.17 3.57
N GLU A 197 -13.45 -24.17 3.51
CA GLU A 197 -12.60 -23.08 4.00
C GLU A 197 -11.65 -22.63 2.90
N ALA A 198 -11.34 -21.33 2.86
CA ALA A 198 -10.34 -20.78 1.97
C ALA A 198 -9.49 -19.73 2.70
N PHE A 199 -8.20 -19.72 2.36
CA PHE A 199 -7.25 -18.73 2.81
C PHE A 199 -6.59 -18.07 1.60
N ALA A 200 -6.53 -16.74 1.60
CA ALA A 200 -5.83 -15.98 0.57
C ALA A 200 -5.14 -14.77 1.19
N ARG A 201 -4.04 -14.35 0.57
CA ARG A 201 -3.29 -13.17 0.95
C ARG A 201 -3.19 -12.20 -0.22
N THR A 202 -3.17 -10.93 0.10
CA THR A 202 -2.85 -9.87 -0.86
C THR A 202 -1.85 -8.91 -0.25
N GLU A 203 -1.09 -8.22 -1.08
CA GLU A 203 -0.18 -7.18 -0.62
C GLU A 203 -0.93 -5.83 -0.65
N ALA A 204 -1.42 -5.36 0.50
CA ALA A 204 -1.92 -4.00 0.62
C ALA A 204 -0.76 -2.99 0.65
N ALA A 205 -1.06 -1.69 0.60
CA ALA A 205 -0.03 -0.64 0.67
C ALA A 205 0.77 -0.66 1.99
N ARG A 206 0.11 -1.08 3.07
CA ARG A 206 0.73 -1.20 4.40
C ARG A 206 1.44 -2.54 4.60
N GLY A 207 1.13 -3.55 3.81
CA GLY A 207 1.70 -4.89 3.93
C GLY A 207 0.67 -5.98 3.69
N THR A 208 0.95 -7.18 4.15
CA THR A 208 0.15 -8.35 3.78
C THR A 208 -1.18 -8.35 4.52
N MET A 209 -2.26 -8.38 3.75
CA MET A 209 -3.62 -8.56 4.24
C MET A 209 -4.02 -10.02 4.01
N SER A 210 -4.44 -10.71 5.08
CA SER A 210 -4.85 -12.11 5.01
C SER A 210 -6.35 -12.25 5.21
N TYR A 211 -6.96 -13.10 4.40
CA TYR A 211 -8.39 -13.39 4.39
C TYR A 211 -8.57 -14.88 4.64
N TYR A 212 -9.30 -15.22 5.70
CA TYR A 212 -9.73 -16.58 5.99
C TYR A 212 -11.25 -16.62 6.02
N ILE A 213 -11.85 -17.41 5.13
CA ILE A 213 -13.30 -17.49 4.95
C ILE A 213 -13.76 -18.93 5.13
N ILE A 214 -14.85 -19.12 5.87
CA ILE A 214 -15.57 -20.39 6.03
C ILE A 214 -16.95 -20.20 5.43
N SER A 215 -17.36 -21.13 4.56
CA SER A 215 -18.70 -21.18 3.97
C SER A 215 -19.40 -22.48 4.34
N ASP A 216 -20.68 -22.38 4.69
CA ASP A 216 -21.60 -23.49 4.94
C ASP A 216 -22.57 -23.70 3.76
N GLY A 217 -22.17 -23.30 2.55
CA GLY A 217 -22.99 -23.37 1.34
C GLY A 217 -24.09 -22.30 1.24
N LYS A 218 -24.22 -21.40 2.23
CA LYS A 218 -25.19 -20.31 2.21
C LYS A 218 -24.68 -19.08 1.43
N PRO A 219 -25.57 -18.13 1.09
CA PRO A 219 -25.22 -16.85 0.48
C PRO A 219 -24.28 -15.97 1.33
N THR A 220 -24.28 -16.16 2.64
CA THR A 220 -23.48 -15.40 3.60
C THR A 220 -22.32 -16.27 4.09
N PRO A 221 -21.10 -15.72 4.25
CA PRO A 221 -20.02 -16.47 4.87
C PRO A 221 -20.40 -16.84 6.31
N TYR A 222 -20.12 -18.08 6.70
CA TYR A 222 -20.28 -18.52 8.09
C TYR A 222 -19.29 -17.77 9.00
N ARG A 223 -18.05 -17.63 8.53
CA ARG A 223 -17.02 -16.85 9.20
C ARG A 223 -16.13 -16.15 8.18
N LEU A 224 -15.77 -14.92 8.49
CA LEU A 224 -14.71 -14.18 7.80
C LEU A 224 -13.76 -13.64 8.87
N LYS A 225 -12.50 -14.06 8.86
CA LYS A 225 -11.43 -13.42 9.63
C LYS A 225 -10.50 -12.68 8.68
N LEU A 226 -10.30 -11.41 8.98
CA LEU A 226 -9.29 -10.58 8.35
C LEU A 226 -8.12 -10.45 9.31
N VAL A 227 -6.90 -10.54 8.79
CA VAL A 227 -5.69 -10.15 9.53
C VAL A 227 -5.05 -9.03 8.74
N THR A 228 -5.03 -7.86 9.34
CA THR A 228 -4.53 -6.63 8.71
C THR A 228 -3.07 -6.39 9.06
N PRO A 229 -2.31 -5.68 8.20
CA PRO A 229 -0.93 -5.31 8.51
C PRO A 229 -0.84 -4.44 9.78
N SER A 230 -1.76 -3.49 9.97
CA SER A 230 -1.77 -2.62 11.16
C SER A 230 -1.89 -3.38 12.48
N PHE A 231 -2.64 -4.50 12.54
CA PHE A 231 -2.69 -5.33 13.74
C PHE A 231 -1.31 -5.93 14.08
N ARG A 232 -0.54 -6.35 13.07
CA ARG A 232 0.83 -6.87 13.23
C ARG A 232 1.82 -5.79 13.65
N PHE A 233 1.49 -4.51 13.44
CA PHE A 233 2.36 -3.40 13.84
C PHE A 233 2.25 -3.02 15.31
N LEU A 234 1.22 -3.48 16.03
CA LEU A 234 1.09 -3.26 17.47
C LEU A 234 2.28 -3.81 18.30
N PRO A 235 2.65 -5.11 18.18
CA PRO A 235 3.82 -5.62 18.88
C PRO A 235 5.12 -4.97 18.40
N LEU A 236 5.21 -4.66 17.10
CA LEU A 236 6.36 -3.96 16.52
C LEU A 236 6.54 -2.55 17.12
N MET A 237 5.46 -1.80 17.24
CA MET A 237 5.48 -0.45 17.81
C MET A 237 5.99 -0.48 19.25
N LYS A 238 5.51 -1.44 20.07
CA LYS A 238 6.05 -1.63 21.42
C LYS A 238 7.55 -1.94 21.39
N HIS A 239 7.99 -2.81 20.50
CA HIS A 239 9.40 -3.18 20.37
C HIS A 239 10.30 -1.98 20.01
N LEU A 240 9.87 -1.17 19.03
CA LEU A 240 10.68 -0.05 18.53
C LEU A 240 10.74 1.16 19.46
N LEU A 241 9.71 1.39 20.29
CA LEU A 241 9.65 2.56 21.16
C LEU A 241 10.55 2.45 22.40
N VAL A 242 11.02 1.24 22.75
CA VAL A 242 11.88 1.03 23.91
C VAL A 242 13.25 1.68 23.69
N ASN A 243 13.81 2.29 24.74
CA ASN A 243 15.13 2.95 24.74
C ASN A 243 15.29 4.14 23.77
N HIS A 244 14.20 4.78 23.36
CA HIS A 244 14.23 6.00 22.53
C HIS A 244 13.77 7.23 23.32
N HIS A 245 14.12 8.43 22.84
CA HIS A 245 13.62 9.66 23.43
C HIS A 245 12.14 9.86 23.08
N VAL A 246 11.41 10.59 23.94
CA VAL A 246 10.00 10.96 23.67
C VAL A 246 9.86 11.72 22.33
N ALA A 247 10.87 12.49 21.95
CA ALA A 247 10.90 13.22 20.68
C ALA A 247 11.01 12.31 19.44
N ASP A 248 11.43 11.04 19.60
CA ASP A 248 11.57 10.08 18.50
C ASP A 248 10.25 9.32 18.25
N ILE A 249 9.33 9.31 19.22
CA ILE A 249 8.05 8.60 19.13
C ILE A 249 7.29 8.96 17.85
N PRO A 250 7.13 10.25 17.46
CA PRO A 250 6.44 10.58 16.22
C PRO A 250 7.14 10.02 14.98
N ALA A 251 8.47 10.04 14.93
CA ALA A 251 9.21 9.52 13.79
C ALA A 251 8.99 8.00 13.66
N ILE A 252 9.09 7.26 14.78
CA ILE A 252 8.90 5.81 14.85
C ILE A 252 7.46 5.45 14.49
N TYR A 253 6.49 5.96 15.24
CA TYR A 253 5.08 5.63 15.10
C TYR A 253 4.58 5.84 13.67
N TRP A 254 4.84 7.03 13.12
CA TRP A 254 4.30 7.37 11.81
C TRP A 254 5.06 6.68 10.69
N SER A 255 6.36 6.37 10.84
CA SER A 255 7.09 5.58 9.82
C SER A 255 6.54 4.17 9.60
N LEU A 256 5.77 3.63 10.56
CA LEU A 256 5.12 2.32 10.44
C LEU A 256 3.85 2.35 9.57
N ASP A 257 3.27 3.54 9.31
CA ASP A 257 1.96 3.71 8.66
C ASP A 257 0.83 2.93 9.38
N TYR A 258 0.87 2.94 10.72
CA TYR A 258 -0.14 2.30 11.55
C TYR A 258 -1.49 3.04 11.44
N TRP A 259 -2.55 2.28 11.16
CA TRP A 259 -3.91 2.81 11.08
C TRP A 259 -4.83 2.14 12.11
N PRO A 260 -5.29 2.86 13.15
CA PRO A 260 -6.08 2.26 14.24
C PRO A 260 -7.35 1.54 13.76
N VAL A 261 -8.11 2.16 12.84
CA VAL A 261 -9.37 1.59 12.33
C VAL A 261 -9.15 0.31 11.53
N GLU A 262 -7.95 0.10 11.01
CA GLU A 262 -7.57 -1.16 10.35
C GLU A 262 -7.13 -2.23 11.37
N ALA A 263 -6.52 -1.83 12.48
CA ALA A 263 -6.04 -2.74 13.52
C ALA A 263 -7.17 -3.36 14.37
N ASP A 264 -8.30 -2.67 14.52
CA ASP A 264 -9.44 -3.09 15.36
C ASP A 264 -10.27 -4.28 14.80
N LYS A 265 -9.82 -4.95 13.73
CA LYS A 265 -10.57 -6.01 13.00
C LYS A 265 -9.98 -7.42 13.18
#